data_AF-A0A2I1CLH9-F1
#
_entry.id   AF-A0A2I1CLH9-F1
#
_cell.length_a   1.000
_cell.length_b   1.000
_cell.length_c   1.000
_cell.angle_alpha   90.00
_cell.angle_beta   90.00
_cell.angle_gamma   90.00
#
_symmetry.space_group_name_H-M   'P 1'
#
loop_
_entity.id
_entity.type
_entity.pdbx_description
1 polymer ?
#
loop_
_entity_poly.entity_id
_entity_poly.type
_entity_poly.pdbx_seq_one_letter_code
_entity_poly.pdbx_strand_id
1 'polypeptide(L)'
;MSSANYMSPTSSTTTPTWHQFERKVDEVKPSKTDINYLVMDYLITNGYPAAAKKFAVEANIQPRADIESIQERVEIRTAIHSGNIQAAIEKINDLNPQILDENPSLHFALLRLQLVELIRTCMSTPNGDISPALEFATSQLAPRAPTNPQFLEDLERTLALLIFPTENLAPSLAPLLHPDLRKDIATRVNEAILQSQGARKEARLRNLVKLRAWAEQKAREAKKDLPEKLDLGLYDGNNVKNAQNASQNGASNDTVMTNNGDVDPMIS
;
A
#
# COMPACT_ATOMS: atom_id res chain seq x y z
N MET A 1 -32.18 -7.70 69.44
CA MET A 1 -31.14 -6.68 69.15
C MET A 1 -29.79 -7.27 69.53
N SER A 2 -28.73 -6.87 68.80
CA SER A 2 -27.32 -7.38 68.81
C SER A 2 -27.09 -8.52 67.80
N SER A 3 -26.76 -8.29 66.52
CA SER A 3 -25.50 -7.76 65.90
C SER A 3 -24.29 -8.66 66.21
N ALA A 4 -23.88 -9.59 65.34
CA ALA A 4 -23.10 -9.47 64.09
C ALA A 4 -21.61 -9.76 64.30
N ASN A 5 -21.09 -10.82 63.65
CA ASN A 5 -19.72 -10.86 63.09
C ASN A 5 -19.58 -12.03 62.11
N TYR A 6 -19.89 -11.77 60.83
CA TYR A 6 -19.43 -12.61 59.73
C TYR A 6 -18.18 -11.95 59.16
N MET A 7 -17.02 -12.52 59.47
CA MET A 7 -15.76 -12.19 58.83
C MET A 7 -15.81 -12.70 57.39
N SER A 8 -15.89 -11.77 56.43
CA SER A 8 -15.71 -12.09 55.01
C SER A 8 -14.21 -12.31 54.73
N PRO A 9 -13.81 -13.34 53.97
CA PRO A 9 -12.44 -13.47 53.53
C PRO A 9 -12.15 -12.40 52.48
N THR A 10 -11.12 -11.60 52.72
CA THR A 10 -10.59 -10.61 51.77
C THR A 10 -10.13 -11.33 50.50
N SER A 11 -10.72 -10.96 49.37
CA SER A 11 -10.30 -11.40 48.05
C SER A 11 -8.86 -10.97 47.80
N SER A 12 -7.97 -11.95 47.60
CA SER A 12 -6.58 -11.75 47.25
C SER A 12 -6.47 -10.82 46.04
N THR A 13 -5.74 -9.71 46.20
CA THR A 13 -5.31 -8.85 45.09
C THR A 13 -4.41 -9.66 44.17
N THR A 14 -4.97 -10.18 43.08
CA THR A 14 -4.23 -10.81 41.99
C THR A 14 -3.38 -9.74 41.31
N THR A 15 -2.07 -9.76 41.58
CA THR A 15 -1.06 -9.13 40.71
C THR A 15 -1.30 -9.61 39.28
N PRO A 16 -1.32 -8.71 38.27
CA PRO A 16 -1.48 -9.13 36.89
C PRO A 16 -0.31 -10.04 36.54
N THR A 17 -0.61 -11.29 36.24
CA THR A 17 0.37 -12.29 35.79
C THR A 17 0.78 -11.93 34.38
N TRP A 18 1.76 -11.02 34.26
CA TRP A 18 2.43 -10.72 33.00
C TRP A 18 2.92 -12.03 32.38
N HIS A 19 2.57 -12.25 31.11
CA HIS A 19 2.96 -13.46 30.40
C HIS A 19 4.51 -13.52 30.31
N GLN A 20 5.12 -14.71 30.34
CA GLN A 20 6.59 -14.85 30.24
C GLN A 20 7.12 -14.15 28.96
N PHE A 21 6.32 -14.18 27.91
CA PHE A 21 6.58 -13.45 26.66
C PHE A 21 6.65 -11.94 26.85
N GLU A 22 5.67 -11.31 27.52
CA GLU A 22 5.61 -9.86 27.72
C GLU A 22 6.80 -9.35 28.54
N ARG A 23 7.22 -10.13 29.54
CA ARG A 23 8.43 -9.84 30.32
C ARG A 23 9.68 -9.83 29.45
N LYS A 24 9.82 -10.82 28.55
CA LYS A 24 10.94 -10.87 27.60
C LYS A 24 10.90 -9.73 26.59
N VAL A 25 9.70 -9.27 26.20
CA VAL A 25 9.56 -8.10 25.32
C VAL A 25 10.04 -6.84 26.03
N ASP A 26 9.69 -6.64 27.31
CA ASP A 26 10.13 -5.47 28.10
C ASP A 26 11.65 -5.47 28.37
N GLU A 27 12.26 -6.65 28.47
CA GLU A 27 13.72 -6.81 28.56
C GLU A 27 14.45 -6.38 27.28
N VAL A 28 13.82 -6.52 26.11
CA VAL A 28 14.40 -6.13 24.82
C VAL A 28 14.19 -4.65 24.60
N LYS A 29 15.26 -3.86 24.76
CA LYS A 29 15.25 -2.41 24.49
C LYS A 29 15.88 -2.12 23.14
N PRO A 30 15.08 -1.98 22.05
CA PRO A 30 15.63 -1.59 20.76
C PRO A 30 16.24 -0.19 20.84
N SER A 31 17.34 0.00 20.10
CA SER A 31 17.98 1.31 19.99
C SER A 31 17.04 2.31 19.31
N LYS A 32 16.85 3.48 19.93
CA LYS A 32 16.07 4.58 19.34
C LYS A 32 16.60 4.96 17.96
N THR A 33 17.92 4.90 17.78
CA THR A 33 18.57 5.18 16.50
C THR A 33 18.13 4.20 15.41
N ASP A 34 18.07 2.91 15.72
CA ASP A 34 17.67 1.87 14.76
C ASP A 34 16.19 1.99 14.39
N ILE A 35 15.33 2.29 15.35
CA ILE A 35 13.91 2.57 15.13
C ILE A 35 13.75 3.78 14.21
N ASN A 36 14.49 4.87 14.47
CA ASN A 36 14.39 6.06 13.63
C ASN A 36 14.88 5.79 12.20
N TYR A 37 15.96 5.00 12.02
CA TYR A 37 16.37 4.59 10.68
C TYR A 37 15.35 3.70 9.99
N LEU A 38 14.65 2.84 10.72
CA LEU A 38 13.58 1.98 10.19
C LEU A 38 12.37 2.80 9.73
N VAL A 39 11.97 3.79 10.52
CA VAL A 39 10.89 4.73 10.17
C VAL A 39 11.30 5.57 8.97
N MET A 40 12.52 6.10 8.95
CA MET A 40 13.04 6.87 7.82
C MET A 40 13.07 6.04 6.53
N ASP A 41 13.57 4.79 6.58
CA ASP A 41 13.56 3.85 5.46
C ASP A 41 12.14 3.61 4.92
N TYR A 42 11.15 3.48 5.81
CA TYR A 42 9.76 3.37 5.43
C TYR A 42 9.23 4.63 4.74
N LEU A 43 9.50 5.82 5.29
CA LEU A 43 9.05 7.09 4.72
C LEU A 43 9.65 7.33 3.33
N ILE A 44 10.93 7.00 3.14
CA ILE A 44 11.62 7.13 1.86
C ILE A 44 11.09 6.11 0.83
N THR A 45 10.97 4.85 1.23
CA THR A 45 10.59 3.76 0.32
C THR A 45 9.13 3.83 -0.10
N ASN A 46 8.24 4.28 0.79
CA ASN A 46 6.82 4.49 0.48
C ASN A 46 6.54 5.92 -0.04
N GLY A 47 7.56 6.73 -0.33
CA GLY A 47 7.35 8.03 -0.98
C GLY A 47 6.58 9.04 -0.13
N TYR A 48 7.08 9.35 1.06
CA TYR A 48 6.56 10.41 1.93
C TYR A 48 7.63 11.49 2.17
N PRO A 49 7.94 12.33 1.16
CA PRO A 49 9.09 13.23 1.19
C PRO A 49 8.95 14.34 2.25
N ALA A 50 7.74 14.91 2.42
CA ALA A 50 7.50 15.95 3.42
C ALA A 50 7.63 15.40 4.86
N ALA A 51 7.04 14.23 5.12
CA ALA A 51 7.18 13.53 6.40
C ALA A 51 8.63 13.12 6.66
N ALA A 52 9.33 12.57 5.66
CA ALA A 52 10.75 12.23 5.77
C ALA A 52 11.61 13.46 6.11
N LYS A 53 11.36 14.61 5.48
CA LYS A 53 12.09 15.85 5.74
C LYS A 53 11.84 16.37 7.16
N LYS A 54 10.59 16.43 7.61
CA LYS A 54 10.26 16.84 8.99
C LYS A 54 10.86 15.89 10.02
N PHE A 55 10.74 14.58 9.77
CA PHE A 55 11.29 13.54 10.63
C PHE A 55 12.82 13.57 10.68
N ALA A 56 13.50 13.88 9.57
CA ALA A 56 14.96 14.04 9.52
C ALA A 56 15.44 15.14 10.47
N VAL A 57 14.75 16.29 10.47
CA VAL A 57 15.05 17.43 11.35
C VAL A 57 14.80 17.06 12.81
N GLU A 58 13.65 16.45 13.11
CA GLU A 58 13.28 16.10 14.49
C GLU A 58 14.16 14.98 15.08
N ALA A 59 14.47 13.95 14.29
CA ALA A 59 15.30 12.84 14.69
C ALA A 59 16.82 13.12 14.59
N ASN A 60 17.20 14.30 14.07
CA ASN A 60 18.57 14.69 13.76
C ASN A 60 19.31 13.64 12.90
N ILE A 61 18.62 13.12 11.88
CA ILE A 61 19.14 12.12 10.94
C ILE A 61 19.46 12.79 9.62
N GLN A 62 20.65 12.53 9.09
CA GLN A 62 21.01 12.91 7.73
C GLN A 62 20.34 11.95 6.73
N PRO A 63 19.46 12.44 5.83
CA PRO A 63 18.87 11.61 4.79
C PRO A 63 19.96 11.01 3.91
N ARG A 64 19.98 9.68 3.75
CA ARG A 64 20.93 8.99 2.86
C ARG A 64 20.51 9.02 1.39
N ALA A 65 19.22 9.25 1.12
CA ALA A 65 18.65 9.26 -0.21
C ALA A 65 18.38 10.70 -0.66
N ASP A 66 18.56 10.94 -1.95
CA ASP A 66 18.18 12.19 -2.57
C ASP A 66 16.66 12.37 -2.48
N ILE A 67 16.24 13.41 -1.76
CA ILE A 67 14.82 13.75 -1.55
C ILE A 67 14.15 14.02 -2.90
N GLU A 68 14.90 14.47 -3.90
CA GLU A 68 14.43 14.72 -5.26
C GLU A 68 13.96 13.42 -5.93
N SER A 69 14.74 12.33 -5.84
CA SER A 69 14.34 11.02 -6.37
C SER A 69 13.08 10.44 -5.71
N ILE A 70 12.81 10.82 -4.45
CA ILE A 70 11.60 10.40 -3.74
C ILE A 70 10.40 11.15 -4.32
N GLN A 71 10.57 12.45 -4.57
CA GLN A 71 9.52 13.30 -5.10
C GLN A 71 9.06 12.82 -6.49
N GLU A 72 9.99 12.48 -7.38
CA GLU A 72 9.69 11.94 -8.71
C GLU A 72 8.87 10.64 -8.63
N ARG A 73 9.23 9.70 -7.74
CA ARG A 73 8.46 8.46 -7.51
C ARG A 73 7.05 8.75 -7.00
N VAL A 74 6.89 9.75 -6.13
CA VAL A 74 5.58 10.15 -5.62
C VAL A 74 4.71 10.73 -6.71
N GLU A 75 5.26 11.57 -7.57
CA GLU A 75 4.53 12.14 -8.69
C GLU A 75 4.04 11.08 -9.67
N ILE A 76 4.91 10.11 -10.01
CA ILE A 76 4.53 8.97 -10.84
C ILE A 76 3.39 8.18 -10.20
N ARG A 77 3.50 7.85 -8.91
CA ARG A 77 2.45 7.12 -8.18
C ARG A 77 1.14 7.90 -8.14
N THR A 78 1.19 9.20 -7.85
CA THR A 78 0.01 10.07 -7.80
C THR A 78 -0.66 10.15 -9.17
N ALA A 79 0.11 10.26 -10.25
CA ALA A 79 -0.40 10.21 -11.61
C ALA A 79 -1.16 8.88 -11.87
N ILE A 80 -0.59 7.74 -11.48
CA ILE A 80 -1.26 6.42 -11.61
C ILE A 80 -2.54 6.35 -10.79
N HIS A 81 -2.52 6.76 -9.52
CA HIS A 81 -3.70 6.73 -8.65
C HIS A 81 -4.82 7.66 -9.14
N SER A 82 -4.47 8.82 -9.71
CA SER A 82 -5.42 9.77 -10.28
C SER A 82 -5.99 9.34 -11.63
N GLY A 83 -5.47 8.25 -12.23
CA GLY A 83 -5.88 7.78 -13.56
C GLY A 83 -5.20 8.51 -14.72
N ASN A 84 -4.26 9.44 -14.46
CA ASN A 84 -3.47 10.09 -15.49
C ASN A 84 -2.26 9.22 -15.89
N ILE A 85 -2.53 8.12 -16.58
CA ILE A 85 -1.52 7.11 -16.90
C ILE A 85 -0.53 7.60 -17.97
N GLN A 86 -0.98 8.45 -18.89
CA GLN A 86 -0.12 9.05 -19.92
C GLN A 86 1.01 9.87 -19.27
N ALA A 87 0.67 10.78 -18.34
CA ALA A 87 1.66 11.55 -17.60
C ALA A 87 2.57 10.67 -16.73
N ALA A 88 2.05 9.55 -16.21
CA ALA A 88 2.87 8.59 -15.47
C ALA A 88 3.92 7.93 -16.37
N ILE A 89 3.54 7.51 -17.59
CA ILE A 89 4.48 6.90 -18.56
C ILE A 89 5.56 7.90 -18.98
N GLU A 90 5.19 9.14 -19.27
CA GLU A 90 6.14 10.21 -19.60
C GLU A 90 7.15 10.43 -18.47
N LYS A 91 6.67 10.60 -17.23
CA LYS A 91 7.54 10.76 -16.06
C LYS A 91 8.43 9.55 -15.80
N ILE A 92 7.97 8.32 -16.05
CA ILE A 92 8.81 7.12 -15.94
C ILE A 92 9.94 7.15 -16.98
N ASN A 93 9.63 7.53 -18.22
CA ASN A 93 10.63 7.63 -19.29
C ASN A 93 11.64 8.76 -19.03
N ASP A 94 11.18 9.90 -18.50
CA ASP A 94 12.05 11.02 -18.10
C ASP A 94 13.00 10.61 -16.97
N LEU A 95 12.51 9.81 -16.02
CA LEU A 95 13.31 9.32 -14.90
C LEU A 95 14.35 8.29 -15.36
N ASN A 96 13.90 7.25 -16.07
CA ASN A 96 14.78 6.26 -16.69
C ASN A 96 14.04 5.48 -17.78
N PRO A 97 14.38 5.68 -19.07
CA PRO A 97 13.71 5.00 -20.18
C PRO A 97 13.89 3.48 -20.17
N GLN A 98 14.98 2.98 -19.56
CA GLN A 98 15.27 1.55 -19.51
C GLN A 98 14.26 0.76 -18.65
N ILE A 99 13.55 1.42 -17.72
CA ILE A 99 12.60 0.75 -16.82
C ILE A 99 11.49 0.04 -17.61
N LEU A 100 10.96 0.70 -18.64
CA LEU A 100 9.89 0.15 -19.47
C LEU A 100 10.41 -0.81 -20.54
N ASP A 101 11.60 -0.55 -21.08
CA ASP A 101 12.24 -1.41 -22.08
C ASP A 101 12.65 -2.78 -21.49
N GLU A 102 13.19 -2.79 -20.27
CA GLU A 102 13.59 -4.00 -19.56
C GLU A 102 12.40 -4.80 -19.02
N ASN A 103 11.22 -4.16 -18.87
CA ASN A 103 10.02 -4.78 -18.33
C ASN A 103 8.80 -4.63 -19.26
N PRO A 104 8.74 -5.39 -20.39
CA PRO A 104 7.60 -5.34 -21.31
C PRO A 104 6.25 -5.65 -20.66
N SER A 105 6.23 -6.49 -19.62
CA SER A 105 5.03 -6.82 -18.83
C SER A 105 4.51 -5.62 -18.05
N LEU A 106 5.39 -4.84 -17.43
CA LEU A 106 5.00 -3.61 -16.71
C LEU A 106 4.47 -2.56 -17.68
N HIS A 107 5.15 -2.41 -18.82
CA HIS A 107 4.75 -1.45 -19.83
C HIS A 107 3.38 -1.83 -20.44
N PHE A 108 3.13 -3.11 -20.71
CA PHE A 108 1.81 -3.58 -21.14
C PHE A 108 0.73 -3.33 -20.07
N ALA A 109 1.03 -3.59 -18.79
CA ALA A 109 0.08 -3.34 -17.69
C ALA A 109 -0.31 -1.85 -17.58
N LEU A 110 0.64 -0.93 -17.77
CA LEU A 110 0.37 0.51 -17.80
C LEU A 110 -0.53 0.90 -18.98
N LEU A 111 -0.24 0.41 -20.18
CA LEU A 111 -1.07 0.67 -21.36
C LEU A 111 -2.48 0.09 -21.21
N ARG A 112 -2.60 -1.11 -20.64
CA ARG A 112 -3.89 -1.70 -20.31
C ARG A 112 -4.67 -0.83 -19.31
N LEU A 113 -4.00 -0.33 -18.27
CA LEU A 113 -4.64 0.57 -17.31
C LEU A 113 -5.12 1.86 -17.98
N GLN A 114 -4.32 2.44 -18.88
CA GLN A 114 -4.72 3.60 -19.69
C GLN A 114 -5.96 3.30 -20.53
N LEU A 115 -6.03 2.13 -21.16
CA LEU A 115 -7.24 1.70 -21.89
C LEU A 115 -8.45 1.60 -20.95
N VAL A 116 -8.30 1.05 -19.76
CA VAL A 116 -9.39 0.99 -18.76
C VAL A 116 -9.87 2.40 -18.37
N GLU A 117 -8.96 3.37 -18.19
CA GLU A 117 -9.35 4.75 -17.88
C GLU A 117 -10.07 5.44 -19.06
N LEU A 118 -9.64 5.18 -20.30
CA LEU A 118 -10.35 5.65 -21.49
C LEU A 118 -11.76 5.06 -21.54
N ILE A 119 -11.90 3.75 -21.31
CA ILE A 119 -13.20 3.07 -21.27
C ILE A 119 -14.10 3.68 -20.19
N ARG A 120 -13.59 3.89 -18.96
CA ARG A 120 -14.36 4.56 -17.90
C ARG A 120 -14.86 5.94 -18.31
N THR A 121 -14.01 6.72 -18.99
CA THR A 121 -14.37 8.06 -19.46
C THR A 121 -15.49 7.99 -20.50
N CYS A 122 -15.38 7.07 -21.47
CA CYS A 122 -16.40 6.84 -22.50
C CYS A 122 -17.75 6.42 -21.87
N MET A 123 -17.72 5.51 -20.90
CA MET A 123 -18.94 5.02 -20.24
C MET A 123 -19.60 6.04 -19.32
N SER A 124 -18.84 7.01 -18.78
CA SER A 124 -19.36 8.04 -17.87
C SER A 124 -20.10 9.16 -18.61
N THR A 125 -19.88 9.32 -19.92
CA THR A 125 -20.55 10.32 -20.75
C THR A 125 -21.76 9.70 -21.47
N PRO A 126 -22.98 10.29 -21.39
CA PRO A 126 -24.10 9.84 -22.20
C PRO A 126 -23.78 10.10 -23.69
N ASN A 127 -23.79 9.05 -24.53
CA ASN A 127 -23.25 9.03 -25.90
C ASN A 127 -21.72 9.18 -26.02
N GLY A 128 -20.97 8.64 -25.06
CA GLY A 128 -19.51 8.62 -25.12
C GLY A 128 -18.99 7.94 -26.38
N ASP A 129 -18.08 8.62 -27.07
CA ASP A 129 -17.39 8.10 -28.24
C ASP A 129 -16.39 7.02 -27.81
N ILE A 130 -16.56 5.81 -28.33
CA ILE A 130 -15.67 4.66 -28.05
C ILE A 130 -14.43 4.70 -28.95
N SER A 131 -14.44 5.51 -30.02
CA SER A 131 -13.37 5.59 -31.01
C SER A 131 -11.98 5.82 -30.39
N PRO A 132 -11.79 6.72 -29.39
CA PRO A 132 -10.48 6.93 -28.77
C PRO A 132 -9.93 5.68 -28.05
N ALA A 133 -10.80 4.93 -27.37
CA ALA A 133 -10.41 3.69 -26.69
C ALA A 133 -10.04 2.60 -27.71
N LEU A 134 -10.80 2.50 -28.81
CA LEU A 134 -10.53 1.53 -29.87
C LEU A 134 -9.25 1.86 -30.64
N GLU A 135 -9.05 3.13 -31.02
CA GLU A 135 -7.85 3.60 -31.70
C GLU A 135 -6.61 3.37 -30.84
N PHE A 136 -6.68 3.63 -29.54
CA PHE A 136 -5.60 3.36 -28.60
C PHE A 136 -5.29 1.85 -28.49
N ALA A 137 -6.32 1.02 -28.37
CA ALA A 137 -6.15 -0.43 -28.31
C ALA A 137 -5.49 -0.98 -29.59
N THR A 138 -5.91 -0.51 -30.77
CA THR A 138 -5.36 -0.94 -32.07
C THR A 138 -3.95 -0.43 -32.32
N SER A 139 -3.65 0.82 -31.94
CA SER A 139 -2.33 1.42 -32.21
C SER A 139 -1.25 0.95 -31.23
N GLN A 140 -1.56 0.86 -29.93
CA GLN A 140 -0.56 0.63 -28.88
C GLN A 140 -0.56 -0.81 -28.35
N LEU A 141 -1.73 -1.42 -28.12
CA LEU A 141 -1.82 -2.75 -27.49
C LEU A 141 -1.81 -3.90 -28.51
N ALA A 142 -2.49 -3.76 -29.65
CA ALA A 142 -2.61 -4.83 -30.64
C ALA A 142 -1.25 -5.33 -31.20
N PRO A 143 -0.25 -4.48 -31.49
CA PRO A 143 1.06 -4.96 -31.93
C PRO A 143 1.81 -5.77 -30.86
N ARG A 144 1.47 -5.58 -29.58
CA ARG A 144 2.14 -6.21 -28.43
C ARG A 144 1.40 -7.43 -27.90
N ALA A 145 0.09 -7.52 -28.12
CA ALA A 145 -0.73 -8.68 -27.75
C ALA A 145 -0.19 -10.04 -28.24
N PRO A 146 0.32 -10.23 -29.47
CA PRO A 146 0.80 -11.54 -29.92
C PRO A 146 2.14 -11.96 -29.29
N THR A 147 2.82 -11.07 -28.57
CA THR A 147 4.11 -11.40 -27.94
C THR A 147 3.96 -12.30 -26.71
N ASN A 148 2.77 -12.31 -26.08
CA ASN A 148 2.49 -13.15 -24.91
C ASN A 148 1.00 -13.52 -24.90
N PRO A 149 0.64 -14.82 -24.81
CA PRO A 149 -0.76 -15.25 -24.76
C PRO A 149 -1.55 -14.62 -23.61
N GLN A 150 -0.90 -14.29 -22.48
CA GLN A 150 -1.56 -13.58 -21.37
C GLN A 150 -1.96 -12.14 -21.75
N PHE A 151 -1.18 -11.46 -22.58
CA PHE A 151 -1.50 -10.10 -23.03
C PHE A 151 -2.72 -10.08 -23.93
N LEU A 152 -2.88 -11.10 -24.79
CA LEU A 152 -4.07 -11.29 -25.60
C LEU A 152 -5.31 -11.45 -24.72
N GLU A 153 -5.26 -12.38 -23.76
CA GLU A 153 -6.37 -12.63 -22.83
C GLU A 153 -6.73 -11.37 -22.03
N ASP A 154 -5.72 -10.65 -21.55
CA ASP A 154 -5.90 -9.41 -20.80
C ASP A 154 -6.50 -8.27 -21.65
N LEU A 155 -6.12 -8.19 -22.92
CA LEU A 155 -6.68 -7.24 -23.88
C LEU A 155 -8.13 -7.57 -24.20
N GLU A 156 -8.44 -8.83 -24.49
CA GLU A 156 -9.81 -9.30 -24.76
C GLU A 156 -10.74 -9.00 -23.59
N ARG A 157 -10.30 -9.30 -22.36
CA ARG A 157 -11.05 -8.97 -21.14
C ARG A 157 -11.27 -7.47 -20.98
N THR A 158 -10.27 -6.66 -21.33
CA THR A 158 -10.38 -5.20 -21.23
C THR A 158 -11.33 -4.63 -22.29
N LEU A 159 -11.30 -5.15 -23.52
CA LEU A 159 -12.21 -4.76 -24.59
C LEU A 159 -13.65 -5.25 -24.34
N ALA A 160 -13.83 -6.35 -23.63
CA ALA A 160 -15.16 -6.80 -23.21
C ALA A 160 -15.88 -5.75 -22.35
N LEU A 161 -15.16 -4.89 -21.61
CA LEU A 161 -15.74 -3.78 -20.85
C LEU A 161 -16.47 -2.74 -21.74
N LEU A 162 -16.12 -2.65 -23.03
CA LEU A 162 -16.82 -1.77 -23.98
C LEU A 162 -18.20 -2.32 -24.38
N ILE A 163 -18.37 -3.64 -24.34
CA ILE A 163 -19.58 -4.33 -24.80
C ILE A 163 -20.56 -4.54 -23.64
N PHE A 164 -20.03 -4.82 -22.44
CA PHE A 164 -20.85 -5.09 -21.26
C PHE A 164 -21.02 -3.84 -20.39
N PRO A 165 -22.26 -3.33 -20.21
CA PRO A 165 -22.50 -2.20 -19.33
C PRO A 165 -22.12 -2.53 -17.88
N THR A 166 -21.69 -1.51 -17.13
CA THR A 166 -21.20 -1.64 -15.75
C THR A 166 -22.19 -2.27 -14.78
N GLU A 167 -23.48 -2.25 -15.11
CA GLU A 167 -24.55 -2.83 -14.30
C GLU A 167 -24.63 -4.36 -14.40
N ASN A 168 -24.05 -4.97 -15.45
CA ASN A 168 -24.09 -6.41 -15.73
C ASN A 168 -22.69 -7.02 -15.95
N LEU A 169 -21.67 -6.51 -15.25
CA LEU A 169 -20.31 -7.02 -15.36
C LEU A 169 -20.19 -8.42 -14.76
N ALA A 170 -19.59 -9.34 -15.53
CA ALA A 170 -19.19 -10.64 -15.00
C ALA A 170 -18.20 -10.45 -13.82
N PRO A 171 -18.18 -11.36 -12.82
CA PRO A 171 -17.27 -11.28 -11.66
C PRO A 171 -15.78 -11.19 -12.03
N SER A 172 -15.40 -11.66 -13.22
CA SER A 172 -14.03 -11.57 -13.76
C SER A 172 -13.64 -10.19 -14.28
N LEU A 173 -14.61 -9.33 -14.59
CA LEU A 173 -14.41 -7.99 -15.16
C LEU A 173 -14.50 -6.88 -14.12
N ALA A 174 -15.22 -7.12 -13.01
CA ALA A 174 -15.35 -6.17 -11.90
C ALA A 174 -14.00 -5.72 -11.29
N PRO A 175 -12.98 -6.59 -11.11
CA PRO A 175 -11.69 -6.18 -10.56
C PRO A 175 -10.94 -5.18 -11.45
N LEU A 176 -11.19 -5.19 -12.78
CA LEU A 176 -10.55 -4.25 -13.70
C LEU A 176 -11.01 -2.81 -13.45
N LEU A 177 -12.20 -2.63 -12.89
CA LEU A 177 -12.76 -1.34 -12.55
C LEU A 177 -12.53 -0.95 -11.08
N HIS A 178 -11.87 -1.79 -10.29
CA HIS A 178 -11.58 -1.50 -8.89
C HIS A 178 -10.31 -0.62 -8.77
N PRO A 179 -10.24 0.32 -7.80
CA PRO A 179 -9.03 1.10 -7.51
C PRO A 179 -7.81 0.23 -7.16
N ASP A 180 -8.00 -1.01 -6.73
CA ASP A 180 -6.90 -1.93 -6.41
C ASP A 180 -6.00 -2.18 -7.61
N LEU A 181 -6.55 -2.23 -8.83
CA LEU A 181 -5.72 -2.40 -10.03
C LEU A 181 -4.72 -1.25 -10.18
N ARG A 182 -5.14 -0.01 -9.89
CA ARG A 182 -4.23 1.16 -9.90
C ARG A 182 -3.16 1.04 -8.82
N LYS A 183 -3.55 0.57 -7.63
CA LYS A 183 -2.65 0.39 -6.47
C LYS A 183 -1.59 -0.67 -6.75
N ASP A 184 -1.98 -1.79 -7.35
CA ASP A 184 -1.08 -2.89 -7.71
C ASP A 184 -0.08 -2.45 -8.77
N ILE A 185 -0.55 -1.78 -9.83
CA ILE A 185 0.32 -1.27 -10.89
C ILE A 185 1.26 -0.20 -10.35
N ALA A 186 0.77 0.73 -9.52
CA ALA A 186 1.61 1.72 -8.86
C ALA A 186 2.70 1.09 -7.98
N THR A 187 2.37 0.00 -7.28
CA THR A 187 3.35 -0.76 -6.48
C THR A 187 4.42 -1.39 -7.37
N ARG A 188 4.02 -2.05 -8.46
CA ARG A 188 4.97 -2.64 -9.43
C ARG A 188 5.88 -1.59 -10.08
N VAL A 189 5.33 -0.43 -10.44
CA VAL A 189 6.12 0.69 -10.97
C VAL A 189 7.13 1.17 -9.94
N ASN A 190 6.70 1.37 -8.68
CA ASN A 190 7.60 1.79 -7.62
C ASN A 190 8.74 0.78 -7.39
N GLU A 191 8.43 -0.51 -7.40
CA GLU A 191 9.45 -1.56 -7.28
C GLU A 191 10.44 -1.57 -8.45
N ALA A 192 9.96 -1.37 -9.68
CA ALA A 192 10.81 -1.30 -10.86
C ALA A 192 11.74 -0.07 -10.84
N ILE A 193 11.23 1.09 -10.42
CA ILE A 193 12.04 2.30 -10.22
C ILE A 193 13.10 2.06 -9.15
N LEU A 194 12.72 1.52 -7.98
CA LEU A 194 13.66 1.22 -6.89
C LEU A 194 14.73 0.23 -7.33
N GLN A 195 14.36 -0.81 -8.09
CA GLN A 195 15.30 -1.76 -8.65
C GLN A 195 16.31 -1.10 -9.61
N SER A 196 15.86 -0.22 -10.49
CA SER A 196 16.73 0.52 -11.41
C SER A 196 17.71 1.47 -10.69
N GLN A 197 17.29 2.00 -9.53
CA GLN A 197 18.12 2.86 -8.68
C GLN A 197 19.05 2.07 -7.73
N GLY A 198 19.07 0.73 -7.83
CA GLY A 198 19.84 -0.15 -6.94
C GLY A 198 19.34 -0.16 -5.49
N ALA A 199 18.14 0.37 -5.26
CA ALA A 199 17.49 0.42 -3.95
C ALA A 199 16.68 -0.87 -3.68
N ARG A 200 16.27 -1.06 -2.43
CA ARG A 200 15.43 -2.21 -2.05
C ARG A 200 14.00 -1.98 -2.52
N LYS A 201 13.37 -3.06 -3.03
CA LYS A 201 11.96 -3.05 -3.50
C LYS A 201 10.95 -2.70 -2.41
N GLU A 202 11.20 -3.16 -1.19
CA GLU A 202 10.31 -2.97 -0.04
C GLU A 202 11.06 -2.37 1.16
N ALA A 203 10.32 -1.58 1.96
CA ALA A 203 10.80 -1.04 3.22
C ALA A 203 11.12 -2.17 4.20
N ARG A 204 12.19 -2.00 4.99
CA ARG A 204 12.59 -2.96 6.04
C ARG A 204 11.48 -3.18 7.07
N LEU A 205 10.67 -2.15 7.33
CA LEU A 205 9.55 -2.25 8.26
C LEU A 205 8.49 -3.26 7.77
N ARG A 206 8.19 -3.30 6.46
CA ARG A 206 7.26 -4.29 5.90
C ARG A 206 7.80 -5.72 6.06
N ASN A 207 9.09 -5.90 5.78
CA ASN A 207 9.76 -7.19 5.99
C ASN A 207 9.74 -7.62 7.47
N LEU A 208 9.88 -6.67 8.41
CA LEU A 208 9.82 -6.96 9.84
C LEU A 208 8.41 -7.43 10.26
N VAL A 209 7.35 -6.82 9.72
CA VAL A 209 5.97 -7.23 9.97
C VAL A 209 5.71 -8.64 9.40
N LYS A 210 6.14 -8.91 8.17
CA LYS A 210 6.07 -10.25 7.56
C LYS A 210 6.84 -11.29 8.39
N LEU A 211 8.05 -10.96 8.82
CA LEU A 211 8.88 -11.84 9.65
C LEU A 211 8.23 -12.11 11.00
N ARG A 212 7.61 -11.10 11.62
CA ARG A 212 6.87 -11.25 12.87
C ARG A 212 5.70 -12.23 12.69
N ALA A 213 4.86 -12.02 11.66
CA ALA A 213 3.72 -12.90 11.38
C ALA A 213 4.17 -14.36 11.17
N TRP A 214 5.24 -14.56 10.39
CA TRP A 214 5.84 -15.88 10.19
C TRP A 214 6.39 -16.49 11.48
N ALA A 215 7.12 -15.71 12.29
CA ALA A 215 7.71 -16.19 13.54
C ALA A 215 6.62 -16.57 14.56
N GLU A 216 5.55 -15.78 14.62
CA GLU A 216 4.37 -16.02 15.44
C GLU A 216 3.66 -17.33 15.02
N GLN A 217 3.40 -17.51 13.73
CA GLN A 217 2.83 -18.76 13.20
C GLN A 217 3.69 -19.97 13.57
N LYS A 218 5.00 -19.90 13.30
CA LYS A 218 5.94 -21.00 13.57
C LYS A 218 6.05 -21.33 15.05
N ALA A 219 5.96 -20.32 15.93
CA ALA A 219 5.97 -20.51 17.37
C ALA A 219 4.66 -21.16 17.88
N ARG A 220 3.50 -20.83 17.28
CA ARG A 220 2.23 -21.54 17.55
C ARG A 220 2.28 -22.99 17.10
N GLU A 221 2.81 -23.27 15.91
CA GLU A 221 3.02 -24.64 15.41
C GLU A 221 3.93 -25.46 16.35
N ALA A 222 4.98 -24.83 16.88
CA ALA A 222 5.88 -25.42 17.86
C ALA A 222 5.31 -25.48 19.30
N LYS A 223 4.03 -25.12 19.49
CA LYS A 223 3.32 -25.08 20.77
C LYS A 223 4.08 -24.31 21.86
N LYS A 224 4.75 -23.22 21.48
CA LYS A 224 5.40 -22.32 22.43
C LYS A 224 4.34 -21.52 23.18
N ASP A 225 4.66 -21.21 24.44
CA ASP A 225 3.81 -20.42 25.31
C ASP A 225 3.78 -18.97 24.81
N LEU A 226 2.70 -18.63 24.08
CA LEU A 226 2.46 -17.31 23.50
C LEU A 226 1.08 -16.82 23.93
N PRO A 227 0.91 -15.50 24.13
CA PRO A 227 -0.41 -14.91 24.30
C PRO A 227 -1.34 -15.26 23.13
N GLU A 228 -2.63 -15.44 23.43
CA GLU A 228 -3.65 -15.78 22.43
C GLU A 228 -3.72 -14.73 21.31
N LYS A 229 -3.59 -13.45 21.69
CA LYS A 229 -3.54 -12.31 20.78
C LYS A 229 -2.24 -11.54 20.94
N LEU A 230 -1.48 -11.43 19.87
CA LEU A 230 -0.32 -10.56 19.77
C LEU A 230 -0.72 -9.37 18.90
N ASP A 231 -1.25 -8.32 19.52
CA ASP A 231 -1.63 -7.11 18.80
C ASP A 231 -0.41 -6.27 18.41
N LEU A 232 -0.48 -5.64 17.25
CA LEU A 232 0.51 -4.64 16.80
C LEU A 232 0.25 -3.25 17.43
N GLY A 233 -0.82 -3.10 18.21
CA GLY A 233 -1.24 -1.82 18.80
C GLY A 233 -1.73 -0.79 17.78
N LEU A 234 -2.04 -1.21 16.55
CA LEU A 234 -2.48 -0.32 15.46
C LEU A 234 -4.00 -0.05 15.48
N TYR A 235 -4.76 -0.84 16.23
CA TYR A 235 -6.21 -0.68 16.40
C TYR A 235 -6.50 -0.35 17.87
N ASP A 236 -6.65 0.94 18.16
CA ASP A 236 -7.24 1.38 19.42
C ASP A 236 -8.72 1.72 19.13
N GLY A 237 -9.64 0.87 19.60
CA GLY A 237 -11.08 0.99 19.35
C GLY A 237 -11.72 2.28 19.88
N ASN A 238 -10.95 3.16 20.51
CA ASN A 238 -11.40 4.42 21.09
C ASN A 238 -11.24 5.65 20.18
N ASN A 239 -10.61 5.55 19.01
CA ASN A 239 -10.27 6.74 18.21
C ASN A 239 -11.35 7.18 17.19
N VAL A 240 -12.53 6.55 17.17
CA VAL A 240 -13.62 6.93 16.25
C VAL A 240 -14.33 8.24 16.67
N LYS A 241 -14.13 8.72 17.91
CA LYS A 241 -14.83 9.92 18.42
C LYS A 241 -14.03 11.23 18.38
N ASN A 242 -12.72 11.20 18.09
CA ASN A 242 -11.87 12.40 18.12
C ASN A 242 -11.44 12.93 16.74
N ALA A 243 -11.89 12.32 15.65
CA ALA A 243 -11.55 12.76 14.28
C ALA A 243 -12.21 14.08 13.84
N GLN A 244 -12.99 14.76 14.69
CA GLN A 244 -13.61 16.05 14.35
C GLN A 244 -12.78 17.29 14.69
N ASN A 245 -11.63 17.17 15.38
CA ASN A 245 -10.81 18.33 15.79
C ASN A 245 -9.30 18.15 15.53
N ALA A 246 -8.93 17.58 14.38
CA ALA A 246 -7.53 17.65 13.91
C ALA A 246 -7.33 18.92 13.08
N SER A 247 -6.66 19.91 13.70
CA SER A 247 -6.21 21.15 13.08
C SER A 247 -5.49 20.90 11.75
N GLN A 248 -5.93 21.60 10.70
CA GLN A 248 -5.33 21.60 9.38
C GLN A 248 -3.89 22.14 9.45
N ASN A 249 -2.93 21.22 9.41
CA ASN A 249 -1.52 21.53 9.13
C ASN A 249 -0.97 20.60 8.02
N GLY A 250 -1.83 20.26 7.05
CA GLY A 250 -1.45 19.58 5.82
C GLY A 250 -0.98 20.60 4.79
N ALA A 251 0.27 20.51 4.36
CA ALA A 251 0.69 21.16 3.12
C ALA A 251 0.00 20.44 1.95
N SER A 252 -0.47 21.19 0.95
CA SER A 252 -1.26 20.72 -0.20
C SER A 252 -0.56 19.70 -1.11
N ASN A 253 0.68 19.32 -0.81
CA ASN A 253 1.48 18.38 -1.59
C ASN A 253 1.42 16.92 -1.08
N ASP A 254 0.86 16.67 0.10
CA ASP A 254 0.69 15.29 0.58
C ASP A 254 -0.70 14.77 0.17
N THR A 255 -0.71 13.65 -0.56
CA THR A 255 -1.93 12.89 -0.82
C THR A 255 -2.56 12.51 0.51
N VAL A 256 -3.80 12.96 0.74
CA VAL A 256 -4.58 12.64 1.94
C VAL A 256 -4.68 11.11 2.04
N MET A 257 -4.39 10.58 3.23
CA MET A 257 -4.54 9.16 3.54
C MET A 257 -6.02 8.75 3.45
N THR A 258 -6.52 8.46 2.25
CA THR A 258 -7.78 7.73 2.07
C THR A 258 -7.49 6.23 2.14
N ASN A 259 -6.82 5.79 3.21
CA ASN A 259 -6.79 4.39 3.57
C ASN A 259 -7.98 4.17 4.50
N ASN A 260 -9.19 4.17 3.93
CA ASN A 260 -10.40 3.78 4.64
C ASN A 260 -10.23 2.31 5.01
N GLY A 261 -9.69 2.03 6.19
CA GLY A 261 -9.92 0.82 7.00
C GLY A 261 -9.89 -0.57 6.35
N ASP A 262 -9.51 -0.71 5.09
CA ASP A 262 -9.51 -1.99 4.41
C ASP A 262 -8.24 -2.73 4.80
N VAL A 263 -8.49 -3.85 5.46
CA VAL A 263 -7.52 -4.77 5.99
C VAL A 263 -6.61 -5.18 4.84
N ASP A 264 -5.34 -4.77 4.91
CA ASP A 264 -4.30 -5.25 4.02
C ASP A 264 -4.35 -6.80 4.05
N PRO A 265 -4.43 -7.50 2.91
CA PRO A 265 -4.55 -8.96 2.87
C PRO A 265 -3.36 -9.71 3.50
N MET A 266 -2.35 -8.98 3.99
CA MET A 266 -1.30 -9.53 4.86
C MET A 266 -1.74 -9.86 6.29
N ILE A 267 -3.00 -9.59 6.67
CA ILE A 267 -3.54 -9.85 8.03
C ILE A 267 -4.70 -10.88 7.98
N SER A 268 -4.67 -11.83 7.05
CA SER A 268 -5.50 -13.04 7.11
C SER A 268 -4.64 -14.28 7.20
#